data_AF-C3QYU4-F1
#
_entry.id   AF-C3QYU4-F1
#
_cell.length_a   1.000
_cell.length_b   1.000
_cell.length_c   1.000
_cell.angle_alpha   90.00
_cell.angle_beta   90.00
_cell.angle_gamma   90.00
#
_symmetry.space_group_name_H-M   'P 1'
#
loop_
_entity.id
_entity.type
_entity.pdbx_description
1 polymer ?
#
loop_
_entity_poly.entity_id
_entity_poly.type
_entity_poly.pdbx_seq_one_letter_code
_entity_poly.pdbx_strand_id
1 'polypeptide(L)' 'MLASVIIGNNVWVGANATILLGVKVEILSIIAAGSVATKKMPSGVLVAGNPVVIKKKLR' A
#
# COMPACT_ATOMS: atom_id res chain seq x y z
N MET A 1 13.72 -9.36 15.68
CA MET A 1 12.88 -8.15 15.92
C MET A 1 11.91 -8.05 14.76
N LEU A 2 10.59 -8.05 14.99
CA LEU A 2 9.59 -7.91 13.92
C LEU A 2 9.44 -6.43 13.56
N ALA A 3 9.32 -6.08 12.28
CA ALA A 3 9.06 -4.72 11.83
C ALA A 3 7.55 -4.48 11.65
N SER A 4 7.00 -3.43 12.26
CA SER A 4 5.56 -3.15 12.17
C SER A 4 5.12 -2.82 10.75
N VAL A 5 3.92 -3.28 10.38
CA VAL A 5 3.17 -2.77 9.22
C VAL A 5 2.40 -1.53 9.68
N ILE A 6 2.58 -0.41 8.97
CA ILE A 6 1.94 0.87 9.34
C ILE A 6 0.97 1.26 8.24
N ILE A 7 -0.32 1.35 8.57
CA ILE A 7 -1.37 1.83 7.67
C ILE A 7 -1.80 3.22 8.17
N GLY A 8 -1.62 4.23 7.33
CA GLY A 8 -2.01 5.61 7.62
C GLY A 8 -3.52 5.85 7.56
N ASN A 9 -3.92 7.06 7.91
CA ASN A 9 -5.33 7.48 7.87
C ASN A 9 -5.89 7.48 6.43
N ASN A 10 -7.17 7.18 6.28
CA ASN A 10 -7.89 7.23 4.99
C ASN A 10 -7.23 6.40 3.88
N VAL A 11 -6.54 5.31 4.23
CA VAL A 11 -6.00 4.35 3.26
C VAL A 11 -7.10 3.37 2.88
N TRP A 12 -7.21 3.07 1.59
CA TRP A 12 -8.09 2.00 1.11
C TRP A 12 -7.26 0.77 0.73
N VAL A 13 -7.52 -0.35 1.41
CA VAL A 13 -6.93 -1.64 1.09
C VAL A 13 -7.96 -2.49 0.35
N GLY A 14 -7.67 -2.82 -0.90
CA GLY A 14 -8.52 -3.67 -1.72
C GLY A 14 -8.56 -5.12 -1.22
N ALA A 15 -9.64 -5.82 -1.56
CA ALA A 15 -9.83 -7.21 -1.18
C ALA A 15 -8.65 -8.10 -1.62
N ASN A 16 -8.25 -9.04 -0.75
CA ASN A 16 -7.15 -9.97 -0.99
C ASN A 16 -5.79 -9.29 -1.31
N ALA A 17 -5.57 -8.05 -0.86
CA ALA A 17 -4.24 -7.46 -0.89
C ALA A 17 -3.37 -8.01 0.25
N THR A 18 -2.10 -8.26 -0.04
CA THR A 18 -1.11 -8.73 0.93
C THR A 18 -0.11 -7.62 1.22
N ILE A 19 0.11 -7.28 2.48
CA ILE A 19 1.08 -6.27 2.91
C ILE A 19 2.21 -6.93 3.67
N LEU A 20 3.43 -6.86 3.13
CA LEU A 20 4.59 -7.49 3.75
C LEU A 20 5.09 -6.69 4.97
N LEU A 21 5.79 -7.40 5.86
CA LEU A 21 6.39 -6.87 7.08
C LEU A 21 7.24 -5.61 6.79
N GLY A 22 7.14 -4.60 7.65
CA GLY A 22 7.90 -3.34 7.51
C GLY A 22 7.39 -2.36 6.45
N VAL A 23 6.31 -2.69 5.71
CA VAL A 23 5.71 -1.76 4.77
C VAL A 23 4.92 -0.68 5.52
N LYS A 24 5.17 0.58 5.13
CA LYS A 24 4.39 1.75 5.54
C LYS A 24 3.56 2.25 4.36
N VAL A 25 2.26 2.36 4.56
CA VAL A 25 1.29 2.95 3.63
C VAL A 25 0.87 4.31 4.18
N GLU A 26 1.24 5.38 3.49
CA GLU A 26 0.91 6.74 3.94
C GLU A 26 -0.53 7.16 3.59
N ILE A 27 -0.95 8.31 4.12
CA ILE A 27 -2.32 8.83 4.09
C ILE A 27 -2.90 8.91 2.66
N LEU A 28 -4.21 8.61 2.53
CA LEU A 28 -4.98 8.72 1.28
C LEU A 28 -4.49 7.82 0.12
N SER A 29 -3.69 6.81 0.42
CA SER A 29 -3.22 5.85 -0.60
C SER A 29 -4.20 4.69 -0.77
N ILE A 30 -4.21 4.11 -1.96
CA ILE A 30 -5.06 2.99 -2.35
C ILE A 30 -4.18 1.81 -2.76
N ILE A 31 -4.39 0.64 -2.16
CA ILE A 31 -3.82 -0.63 -2.61
C ILE A 31 -4.92 -1.39 -3.36
N ALA A 32 -4.72 -1.66 -4.64
CA ALA A 32 -5.70 -2.39 -5.44
C ALA A 32 -5.91 -3.84 -4.95
N ALA A 33 -7.07 -4.42 -5.26
CA ALA A 33 -7.37 -5.81 -4.93
C ALA A 33 -6.31 -6.78 -5.50
N GLY A 34 -6.02 -7.85 -4.78
CA GLY A 34 -5.06 -8.89 -5.19
C GLY A 34 -3.59 -8.44 -5.26
N SER A 35 -3.26 -7.25 -4.76
CA SER A 35 -1.90 -6.68 -4.87
C SER A 35 -0.99 -7.13 -3.73
N VAL A 36 0.31 -7.27 -4.01
CA VAL A 36 1.34 -7.63 -3.01
C VAL A 36 2.26 -6.44 -2.78
N ALA A 37 2.08 -5.80 -1.63
CA ALA A 37 2.81 -4.64 -1.19
C ALA A 37 4.16 -5.05 -0.58
N THR A 38 5.25 -4.78 -1.32
CA THR A 38 6.62 -5.17 -0.95
C THR A 38 7.50 -3.99 -0.53
N LYS A 39 7.01 -2.75 -0.67
CA LYS A 39 7.78 -1.52 -0.42
C LYS A 39 6.89 -0.41 0.13
N LYS A 40 7.51 0.57 0.81
CA LYS A 40 6.84 1.76 1.34
C LYS A 40 6.10 2.52 0.23
N MET A 41 4.92 3.04 0.56
CA MET A 41 4.09 3.83 -0.34
C MET A 41 4.00 5.27 0.14
N PRO A 42 4.28 6.26 -0.74
CA PRO A 42 4.06 7.66 -0.42
C PRO A 42 2.57 7.98 -0.28
N SER A 43 2.25 9.15 0.26
CA SER A 43 0.88 9.63 0.44
C SER A 43 0.17 9.87 -0.88
N GLY A 44 -1.13 9.57 -0.95
CA GLY A 44 -1.99 9.92 -2.08
C GLY A 44 -1.65 9.20 -3.39
N VAL A 45 -1.32 7.91 -3.35
CA VAL A 45 -1.06 7.11 -4.57
C VAL A 45 -1.97 5.90 -4.67
N LEU A 46 -2.31 5.52 -5.90
CA LEU A 46 -2.87 4.20 -6.22
C LEU A 46 -1.73 3.27 -6.63
N VAL A 47 -1.61 2.14 -5.94
CA VAL A 47 -0.68 1.06 -6.30
C VAL A 47 -1.43 -0.21 -6.68
N ALA A 48 -0.86 -0.98 -7.60
CA ALA A 48 -1.41 -2.27 -7.99
C ALA A 48 -0.33 -3.23 -8.47
N GLY A 49 -0.60 -4.54 -8.36
CA GLY A 49 0.23 -5.62 -8.90
C GLY A 49 0.94 -6.45 -7.84
N ASN A 50 1.67 -7.47 -8.30
CA ASN A 50 2.52 -8.34 -7.49
C ASN A 50 3.90 -8.47 -8.18
N PRO A 51 4.93 -7.71 -7.76
CA PRO A 51 4.92 -6.68 -6.71
C PRO A 51 4.19 -5.40 -7.14
N VAL A 52 3.70 -4.63 -6.17
CA VAL A 52 3.04 -3.34 -6.41
C VAL A 52 3.93 -2.32 -7.13
N VAL A 53 3.33 -1.60 -8.08
CA VAL A 53 3.89 -0.38 -8.67
C VAL A 53 2.89 0.77 -8.55
N ILE A 54 3.39 2.01 -8.50
CA ILE A 54 2.53 3.19 -8.52
C ILE A 54 1.88 3.28 -9.91
N LYS A 55 0.55 3.27 -9.95
CA LYS A 55 -0.24 3.39 -11.18
C LYS A 55 -0.74 4.81 -11.40
N LYS A 56 -1.05 5.54 -10.33
CA LYS A 56 -1.59 6.90 -10.40
C LYS A 56 -1.26 7.67 -9.13
N LYS A 57 -0.94 8.97 -9.28
CA LYS A 57 -1.00 9.92 -8.16
C LYS A 57 -2.42 10.46 -8.05
N LEU A 58 -2.98 10.43 -6.84
CA LEU A 58 -4.34 10.88 -6.54
C LEU A 58 -4.36 12.38 -6.18
N ARG A 59 -3.19 13.02 -6.11
CA ARG A 59 -2.93 14.45 -5.97
C ARG A 59 -1.80 14.86 -6.90
#